data_AF-A0A2V9NDF6-F1
#
_entry.id   AF-A0A2V9NDF6-F1
#
_cell.length_a   1.000
_cell.length_b   1.000
_cell.length_c   1.000
_cell.angle_alpha   90.00
_cell.angle_beta   90.00
_cell.angle_gamma   90.00
#
_symmetry.space_group_name_H-M   'P 1'
#
loop_
_entity.id
_entity.type
_entity.pdbx_description
1 polymer ?
#
loop_
_entity_poly.entity_id
_entity_poly.type
_entity_poly.pdbx_seq_one_letter_code
_entity_poly.pdbx_strand_id
1 'polypeptide(L)' 'MRLKCPICKKPVQSTGEDFPFCSERCRLIDLGKWASGQYVVPSPVTDISDEADLQNLPRQEDED' A
#
# COMPACT_ATOMS: atom_id res chain seq x y z
N MET A 1 4.17 11.23 -20.46
CA MET A 1 4.80 10.39 -19.41
C MET A 1 4.49 8.93 -19.74
N ARG A 2 5.46 8.01 -19.76
CA ARG A 2 5.19 6.57 -20.02
C ARG A 2 5.06 5.83 -18.69
N LEU A 3 3.92 5.16 -18.48
CA LEU A 3 3.68 4.36 -17.27
C LEU A 3 4.55 3.10 -17.29
N LYS A 4 5.07 2.71 -16.13
CA LYS A 4 5.95 1.56 -15.94
C LYS A 4 5.29 0.54 -15.02
N CYS A 5 5.43 -0.74 -15.35
CA CYS A 5 4.89 -1.84 -14.56
C CYS A 5 5.52 -1.81 -13.15
N PRO A 6 4.74 -1.87 -12.07
CA PRO A 6 5.28 -1.79 -10.71
C PRO A 6 6.19 -2.99 -10.38
N ILE A 7 5.94 -4.15 -10.99
CA ILE A 7 6.67 -5.41 -10.76
C ILE A 7 8.01 -5.48 -11.50
N CYS A 8 8.03 -5.19 -12.81
CA CYS A 8 9.23 -5.42 -13.65
C CYS A 8 9.75 -4.18 -14.38
N LYS A 9 9.11 -3.01 -14.19
CA LYS A 9 9.47 -1.71 -14.76
C LYS A 9 9.40 -1.59 -16.30
N LYS A 10 8.93 -2.61 -17.01
CA LYS A 10 8.63 -2.55 -18.45
C LYS A 10 7.52 -1.51 -18.76
N PRO A 11 7.49 -0.92 -19.96
CA PRO A 11 6.42 -0.02 -20.38
C PRO A 11 5.04 -0.70 -20.31
N VAL A 12 4.02 0.07 -19.94
CA VAL A 12 2.63 -0.40 -19.81
C VAL A 12 1.74 0.31 -20.84
N GLN A 13 0.82 -0.43 -21.42
CA GLN A 13 -0.29 0.13 -22.21
C GLN A 13 -1.42 0.50 -21.25
N SER A 14 -1.79 1.79 -21.18
CA SER A 14 -2.79 2.29 -20.22
C SER A 14 -4.21 1.80 -20.45
N THR A 15 -4.48 1.21 -21.62
CA THR A 15 -5.79 0.70 -22.04
C THR A 15 -5.83 -0.83 -22.13
N GLY A 16 -4.76 -1.52 -21.70
CA GLY A 16 -4.71 -2.98 -21.70
C GLY A 16 -5.47 -3.57 -20.51
N GLU A 17 -5.97 -4.79 -20.66
CA GLU A 17 -6.68 -5.54 -19.60
C GLU A 17 -5.81 -5.73 -18.34
N ASP A 18 -4.51 -5.87 -18.52
CA ASP A 18 -3.55 -6.04 -17.43
C ASP A 18 -3.10 -4.72 -16.78
N PHE A 19 -3.58 -3.56 -17.24
CA PHE A 19 -3.23 -2.28 -16.62
C PHE A 19 -3.54 -2.31 -15.11
N PRO A 20 -2.60 -1.93 -14.21
CA PRO A 20 -1.36 -1.16 -14.40
C PRO A 20 -0.08 -1.98 -14.64
N PHE A 21 -0.19 -3.27 -14.93
CA PHE A 21 0.92 -4.19 -15.17
C PHE A 21 1.20 -4.33 -16.68
N CYS A 22 2.38 -4.86 -17.02
CA CYS A 22 2.73 -5.12 -18.43
C CYS A 22 2.18 -6.45 -18.97
N SER A 23 1.66 -7.32 -18.10
CA SER A 23 1.11 -8.63 -18.45
C SER A 23 0.44 -9.30 -17.24
N GLU A 24 -0.40 -10.30 -17.52
CA GLU A 24 -1.06 -11.15 -16.52
C GLU A 24 -0.07 -11.76 -15.52
N ARG A 25 1.10 -12.21 -16.00
CA ARG A 25 2.16 -12.73 -15.12
C ARG A 25 2.55 -11.73 -14.02
N CYS A 26 2.68 -10.45 -14.35
CA CYS A 26 3.03 -9.43 -13.36
C CYS A 26 1.86 -9.17 -12.40
N ARG A 27 0.61 -9.20 -12.88
CA ARG A 27 -0.59 -9.09 -12.04
C ARG A 27 -0.66 -10.22 -11.02
N LEU A 28 -0.40 -11.46 -11.43
CA LEU A 28 -0.39 -12.63 -10.55
C LEU A 28 0.77 -12.61 -9.54
N ILE A 29 1.95 -12.14 -9.95
CA ILE A 29 3.08 -11.96 -9.03
C ILE A 29 2.70 -10.95 -7.93
N ASP A 30 2.13 -9.80 -8.31
CA ASP A 30 1.71 -8.77 -7.35
C ASP A 30 0.70 -9.34 -6.35
N LEU A 31 -0.31 -10.05 -6.85
CA LEU A 31 -1.29 -10.75 -6.01
C LEU A 31 -0.62 -11.74 -5.05
N GLY A 32 0.39 -12.49 -5.51
CA GLY A 32 1.15 -13.41 -4.67
C GLY A 32 1.93 -12.69 -3.55
N LYS A 33 2.46 -11.49 -3.82
CA LYS A 33 3.13 -10.67 -2.80
C LYS A 33 2.16 -10.18 -1.73
N TRP A 34 0.96 -9.79 -2.14
CA TRP A 34 -0.13 -9.46 -1.20
C TRP A 34 -0.52 -10.65 -0.34
N ALA A 35 -0.80 -11.80 -0.98
CA ALA A 35 -1.22 -13.01 -0.28
C ALA A 35 -0.16 -13.55 0.69
N SER A 36 1.13 -13.29 0.43
CA SER A 36 2.24 -13.68 1.30
C SER A 36 2.63 -12.62 2.35
N GLY A 37 1.94 -11.48 2.40
CA GLY A 37 2.23 -10.42 3.38
C GLY A 37 3.54 -9.69 3.13
N GLN A 38 4.07 -9.70 1.90
CA GLN A 38 5.33 -9.03 1.57
C GLN A 38 5.24 -7.51 1.52
N TYR A 39 4.03 -6.96 1.39
CA TYR A 39 3.80 -5.53 1.43
C TYR A 39 3.60 -5.08 2.88
N VAL A 40 4.56 -4.30 3.37
CA VAL A 40 4.57 -3.75 4.74
C VAL A 40 4.48 -2.23 4.64
N VAL A 41 3.54 -1.64 5.39
CA VAL A 41 3.51 -0.20 5.63
C VAL A 41 4.37 0.06 6.86
N PRO A 42 5.53 0.72 6.73
CA PRO A 42 6.35 1.03 7.89
C PRO A 42 5.60 2.02 8.80
N SER A 43 5.51 1.70 10.09
CA SER A 43 5.16 2.70 11.10
C SER A 43 6.41 3.54 11.41
N PRO A 44 6.27 4.86 11.62
CA PRO A 44 7.30 5.62 12.29
C PRO A 44 7.67 4.90 13.59
N VAL A 45 8.96 4.75 13.87
CA VAL A 45 9.44 4.34 15.19
C VAL A 45 9.28 5.55 16.09
N THR A 46 8.07 5.76 16.61
CA THR A 46 7.91 6.50 17.85
C THR A 46 8.35 5.54 18.96
N ASP A 47 9.19 6.01 19.89
CA ASP A 47 9.48 5.27 21.11
C ASP A 47 8.22 5.25 21.98
N ILE A 48 7.22 4.45 21.58
CA ILE A 48 6.00 4.25 22.33
C ILE A 48 6.30 3.12 23.30
N SER A 49 6.66 3.45 24.54
CA SER A 49 6.32 2.57 25.67
C SER A 49 4.81 2.38 25.63
N ASP A 50 4.35 1.13 25.50
CA ASP A 50 3.02 0.65 25.06
C ASP A 50 1.77 1.12 25.86
N GLU A 51 1.78 2.29 26.50
CA GLU A 51 0.73 2.73 27.43
C GLU A 51 0.35 4.23 27.38
N ALA A 52 0.97 5.05 26.50
CA ALA A 52 0.71 6.49 26.48
C ALA A 52 -0.33 6.99 25.43
N ASP A 53 -0.57 6.27 24.34
CA ASP A 53 -1.33 6.83 23.19
C ASP A 53 -2.86 6.69 23.27
N LEU A 54 -3.40 5.87 24.18
CA LEU A 54 -4.86 5.83 24.41
C LEU A 54 -5.38 7.01 25.24
N GLN A 55 -4.49 7.77 25.89
CA GLN A 55 -4.87 8.88 26.78
C GLN A 55 -4.90 10.25 26.09
N ASN A 56 -4.39 10.37 24.86
CA ASN A 56 -4.25 11.65 24.15
C ASN A 56 -5.14 11.78 22.90
N LEU A 57 -6.15 10.92 22.73
CA LEU A 57 -7.23 11.19 21.78
C LEU A 57 -8.02 12.42 22.27
N PRO A 58 -8.10 13.52 21.51
CA PRO A 58 -8.99 14.61 21.86
C PRO A 58 -10.41 14.06 21.90
N ARG A 59 -11.04 14.15 23.08
CA ARG A 59 -12.44 13.84 23.29
C ARG A 59 -13.20 14.78 22.35
N GLN A 60 -13.82 14.26 21.28
CA GLN A 60 -14.80 15.04 20.53
C GLN A 60 -15.95 15.29 21.51
N GLU A 61 -15.96 16.47 22.13
CA GLU A 61 -17.16 16.98 22.76
C GLU A 61 -18.09 17.33 21.60
N ASP A 62 -19.10 16.48 21.42
CA ASP A 62 -20.22 16.76 20.53
C ASP A 62 -20.90 18.04 21.07
N GLU A 63 -20.67 19.20 20.43
CA GLU A 63 -21.43 20.43 20.70
C GLU A 63 -22.83 20.30 20.07
N ASP A 64 -23.87 20.46 20.90
CA ASP A 64 -25.30 20.53 20.53
C ASP A 64 -25.65 21.73 19.62
#